data_AF-A0A820U4Q8-F1
#
_entry.id   AF-A0A820U4Q8-F1
#
_cell.length_a   1.000
_cell.length_b   1.000
_cell.length_c   1.000
_cell.angle_alpha   90.00
_cell.angle_beta   90.00
_cell.angle_gamma   90.00
#
_symmetry.space_group_name_H-M   'P 1'
#
loop_
_entity.id
_entity.type
_entity.pdbx_description
1 polymer ?
#
loop_
_entity_poly.entity_id
_entity_poly.type
_entity_poly.pdbx_seq_one_letter_code
_entity_poly.pdbx_strand_id
1 'polypeptide(L)' 'MFHVEGTNKNGGVSIGIGKHLKGSKVETNLQNTLVMDIIGLSEPLRVI' A
#
# COMPACT_ATOMS: atom_id res chain seq x y z
N MET A 1 5.98 0.61 -7.36
CA MET A 1 5.33 -0.66 -7.00
C MET A 1 5.76 -0.97 -5.58
N PHE A 2 4.82 -1.25 -4.69
CA PHE A 2 5.10 -1.60 -3.29
C PHE A 2 4.71 -3.05 -3.07
N HIS A 3 5.60 -3.84 -2.47
CA HIS A 3 5.42 -5.27 -2.25
C HIS A 3 5.85 -5.64 -0.84
N VAL A 4 5.06 -6.47 -0.17
CA VAL A 4 5.39 -7.05 1.13
C VAL A 4 5.04 -8.53 1.10
N GLU A 5 6.07 -9.37 1.25
CA GLU A 5 5.93 -10.82 1.35
C GLU A 5 5.24 -11.21 2.68
N GLY A 6 4.53 -12.34 2.69
CA GLY A 6 3.91 -12.89 3.91
C GLY A 6 2.60 -12.22 4.37
N THR A 7 2.09 -11.22 3.65
CA THR A 7 0.83 -10.50 3.95
C THR A 7 -0.45 -11.34 3.73
N ASN A 8 -0.38 -12.51 3.08
CA ASN A 8 -1.50 -13.46 2.97
C ASN A 8 -1.03 -14.92 2.80
N LYS A 9 -1.97 -15.88 2.84
CA LYS A 9 -1.71 -17.33 2.67
C LYS A 9 -1.05 -17.73 1.33
N ASN A 10 -0.96 -16.79 0.38
CA ASN A 10 -0.48 -17.00 -0.98
C ASN A 10 0.85 -16.26 -1.27
N GLY A 11 1.53 -15.70 -0.27
CA GLY A 11 2.90 -15.21 -0.41
C GLY A 11 3.08 -13.69 -0.52
N GLY A 12 2.02 -12.88 -0.52
CA GLY A 12 2.17 -11.43 -0.41
C GLY A 12 1.05 -10.59 -1.03
N VAL A 13 1.18 -9.27 -0.87
CA VAL A 13 0.31 -8.24 -1.42
C VAL A 13 1.18 -7.24 -2.15
N SER A 14 0.71 -6.84 -3.33
CA SER A 14 1.36 -5.85 -4.17
C SER A 14 0.39 -4.73 -4.48
N ILE A 15 0.84 -3.49 -4.35
CA ILE A 15 0.06 -2.31 -4.73
C ILE A 15 0.76 -1.55 -5.86
N GLY A 16 0.04 -1.41 -6.96
CA GLY A 16 0.41 -0.58 -8.11
C GLY A 16 -0.22 0.80 -8.01
N ILE A 17 0.56 1.85 -8.30
CA ILE A 17 0.09 3.23 -8.28
C ILE A 17 0.32 3.83 -9.68
N GLY A 18 -0.71 4.50 -10.21
CA GLY A 18 -0.66 5.14 -11.51
C GLY A 18 0.36 6.29 -11.55
N LYS A 19 0.92 6.57 -12.72
CA LYS A 19 2.04 7.53 -12.92
C LYS A 19 1.83 8.94 -12.35
N HIS A 20 0.57 9.36 -12.22
CA HIS A 20 0.18 10.70 -11.77
C HIS A 20 -0.18 10.76 -10.28
N LEU A 21 -0.10 9.63 -9.59
CA LEU A 21 -0.39 9.51 -8.17
C LEU A 21 0.90 9.29 -7.40
N LYS A 22 0.92 9.73 -6.15
CA LYS A 22 2.03 9.52 -5.23
C LYS A 22 1.61 8.55 -4.13
N GLY A 23 2.39 7.48 -3.96
CA GLY A 23 2.24 6.55 -2.84
C GLY A 23 3.22 6.85 -1.72
N SER A 24 2.77 6.77 -0.48
CA SER A 24 3.61 6.81 0.71
C SER A 24 3.26 5.63 1.61
N LYS A 25 4.25 4.75 1.86
CA LYS A 25 4.09 3.67 2.84
C LYS A 25 3.98 4.28 4.23
N VAL A 26 3.00 3.81 4.99
CA VAL A 26 2.84 4.16 6.41
C VAL A 26 3.38 3.01 7.23
N GLU A 27 4.27 3.31 8.17
CA GLU A 27 4.79 2.30 9.09
C GLU A 27 3.69 1.84 10.04
N THR A 28 3.59 0.53 10.24
CA THR A 28 2.58 -0.12 11.07
C THR A 28 3.20 -1.28 11.84
N ASN A 29 2.69 -1.53 13.04
CA ASN A 29 3.05 -2.68 13.87
C ASN A 29 2.16 -3.90 13.60
N LEU A 30 1.19 -3.79 12.69
CA LEU A 30 0.38 -4.92 12.27
C LEU A 30 1.22 -5.87 11.42
N GLN A 31 1.38 -7.10 11.92
CA GLN A 31 2.05 -8.16 11.15
C GLN A 31 1.29 -8.41 9.85
N ASN A 32 2.03 -8.74 8.80
CA ASN A 32 1.46 -9.17 7.53
C ASN A 32 0.46 -8.15 6.93
N THR A 33 0.69 -6.85 7.16
CA THR A 33 -0.17 -5.76 6.68
C THR A 33 0.66 -4.70 5.92
N LEU A 34 0.10 -4.13 4.85
CA LEU A 34 0.72 -3.05 4.08
C LEU A 34 -0.19 -1.82 4.08
N VAL A 35 0.18 -0.80 4.85
CA VAL A 35 -0.55 0.46 4.86
C VAL A 35 0.10 1.45 3.90
N MET A 36 -0.71 2.07 3.04
CA MET A 36 -0.24 3.06 2.08
C MET A 36 -1.24 4.19 1.87
N ASP A 37 -0.73 5.41 1.91
CA ASP A 37 -1.44 6.61 1.51
C ASP A 37 -1.24 6.89 0.01
N ILE A 38 -2.34 7.15 -0.69
CA ILE A 38 -2.36 7.53 -2.11
C ILE A 38 -2.80 8.99 -2.21
N ILE A 39 -1.93 9.81 -2.79
CA ILE A 39 -2.07 11.25 -2.93
C ILE A 39 -2.20 11.60 -4.42
N GLY A 40 -3.00 12.63 -4.74
CA GLY A 40 -3.24 13.09 -6.11
C GLY A 40 -4.61 12.71 -6.68
N LEU A 41 -5.47 12.09 -5.86
CA LEU A 41 -6.90 11.91 -6.13
C LEU A 41 -7.68 13.14 -5.66
N SER A 42 -8.95 13.28 -6.08
CA SER A 42 -9.84 14.34 -5.61
C SER A 42 -10.06 14.29 -4.08
N GLU A 43 -9.93 13.10 -3.51
CA GLU A 43 -10.00 12.85 -2.07
C GLU A 43 -8.83 11.94 -1.66
N PRO A 44 -8.24 12.14 -0.48
CA PRO A 44 -7.16 11.29 0.00
C PRO A 44 -7.65 9.87 0.23
N LEU A 45 -6.87 8.88 -0.21
CA LEU A 45 -7.20 7.46 -0.06
C LEU A 45 -6.10 6.75 0.73
N ARG A 46 -6.50 5.91 1.70
CA ARG A 46 -5.61 4.99 2.40
C ARG A 46 -6.00 3.55 2.09
N VAL A 47 -5.01 2.74 1.71
CA VAL A 47 -5.13 1.29 1.54
C VAL A 47 -4.46 0.61 2.73
N ILE A 48 -5.10 -0.40 3.29
CA ILE A 48 -4.63 -1.21 4.43
C ILE A 48 -4.66 -2.68 4.01
#